data_AF-A0A3P7C2K7-F1
#
_entry.id   AF-A0A3P7C2K7-F1
#
_cell.length_a   1.000
_cell.length_b   1.000
_cell.length_c   1.000
_cell.angle_alpha   90.00
_cell.angle_beta   90.00
_cell.angle_gamma   90.00
#
_symmetry.space_group_name_H-M   'P 1'
#
loop_
_entity.id
_entity.type
_entity.pdbx_description
1 polymer ?
#
loop_
_entity_poly.entity_id
_entity_poly.type
_entity_poly.pdbx_seq_one_letter_code
_entity_poly.pdbx_strand_id
1 'polypeptide(L)'
;MARDAAAAQKEVPTESPLNATYLASRLEYSPAGDRLVDSSTQLAVMMSWEKPLMAQHADWICHAVQSTSMSSQPLNRPDRLRTLNVGFGLGIVDEEIMKRAPDSHVIIEAHPQVSTHPTAVPPSIPTISPV
;
A
#
# COMPACT_ATOMS: atom_id res chain seq x y z
N MET A 1 40.91 -38.00 10.68
CA MET A 1 39.71 -37.62 9.91
C MET A 1 39.45 -36.14 10.14
N ALA A 2 39.01 -35.42 9.11
CA ALA A 2 39.24 -34.00 8.89
C ALA A 2 38.15 -33.07 9.48
N ARG A 3 38.63 -31.94 10.04
CA ARG A 3 38.10 -30.56 9.99
C ARG A 3 36.59 -30.32 10.19
N ASP A 4 36.24 -29.87 11.40
CA ASP A 4 35.11 -28.94 11.59
C ASP A 4 35.60 -27.53 11.25
N ALA A 5 35.28 -27.08 10.04
CA ALA A 5 35.34 -25.67 9.69
C ALA A 5 33.96 -25.06 9.98
N ALA A 6 33.85 -24.29 11.06
CA ALA A 6 32.71 -23.41 11.27
C ALA A 6 32.62 -22.46 10.08
N ALA A 7 31.57 -22.61 9.28
CA ALA A 7 31.29 -21.78 8.12
C ALA A 7 31.12 -20.33 8.58
N ALA A 8 31.94 -19.43 8.04
CA ALA A 8 31.73 -17.99 8.17
C ALA A 8 30.33 -17.66 7.64
N GLN A 9 29.47 -17.11 8.52
CA GLN A 9 28.19 -16.56 8.11
C GLN A 9 28.48 -15.38 7.19
N LYS A 10 28.20 -15.56 5.89
CA LYS A 10 28.27 -14.50 4.90
C LYS A 10 27.07 -13.59 5.15
N GLU A 11 27.30 -12.38 5.64
CA GLU A 11 26.28 -11.33 5.70
C GLU A 11 25.57 -11.24 4.35
N VAL A 12 24.27 -11.50 4.35
CA VAL A 12 23.42 -11.29 3.18
C VAL A 12 23.24 -9.78 3.06
N PRO A 13 23.62 -9.14 1.93
CA PRO A 13 23.37 -7.72 1.73
C PRO A 13 21.89 -7.44 1.99
N THR A 14 21.62 -6.55 2.94
CA THR A 14 20.30 -6.38 3.54
C THR A 14 19.28 -5.74 2.58
N GLU A 15 19.76 -5.14 1.48
CA GLU A 15 18.91 -4.49 0.48
C GLU A 15 19.10 -5.13 -0.90
N SER A 16 17.98 -5.51 -1.52
CA SER A 16 17.94 -5.77 -2.95
C SER A 16 18.31 -4.47 -3.69
N PRO A 17 19.23 -4.49 -4.67
CA PRO A 17 19.60 -3.30 -5.45
C PRO A 17 18.40 -2.56 -6.05
N LEU A 18 17.32 -3.28 -6.35
CA LEU A 18 16.08 -2.71 -6.90
C LEU A 18 15.33 -1.85 -5.86
N ASN A 19 15.31 -2.26 -4.60
CA ASN A 19 14.62 -1.51 -3.54
C ASN A 19 15.35 -0.20 -3.26
N ALA A 20 16.67 -0.25 -3.12
CA ALA A 20 17.50 0.94 -2.96
C ALA A 20 17.36 1.91 -4.15
N THR A 21 17.29 1.37 -5.37
CA THR A 21 17.07 2.17 -6.58
C THR A 21 15.70 2.86 -6.56
N TYR A 22 14.63 2.16 -6.18
CA TYR A 22 13.30 2.75 -6.07
C TYR A 22 13.24 3.83 -4.99
N LEU A 23 13.79 3.58 -3.80
CA LEU A 23 13.77 4.54 -2.69
C LEU A 23 14.59 5.81 -2.98
N ALA A 24 15.59 5.71 -3.85
CA ALA A 24 16.40 6.82 -4.30
C ALA A 24 15.87 7.49 -5.58
N SER A 25 14.85 6.93 -6.24
CA SER A 25 14.34 7.49 -7.48
C SER A 25 13.48 8.73 -7.22
N ARG A 26 13.23 9.50 -8.28
CA ARG A 26 12.43 10.73 -8.18
C ARG A 26 11.05 10.46 -8.72
N LEU A 27 10.08 10.30 -7.83
CA LEU A 27 8.67 10.18 -8.18
C LEU A 27 8.03 11.55 -8.36
N GLU A 28 7.17 11.63 -9.38
CA GLU A 28 6.43 12.83 -9.72
C GLU A 28 4.95 12.52 -9.90
N TYR A 29 4.12 13.31 -9.22
CA TYR A 29 2.71 13.38 -9.48
C TYR A 29 2.47 14.28 -10.69
N SER A 30 1.57 13.88 -11.59
CA SER A 30 1.12 14.77 -12.66
C SER A 30 0.41 15.99 -12.07
N PRO A 31 0.41 17.15 -12.78
CA PRO A 31 -0.33 18.33 -12.32
C PRO A 31 -1.83 18.09 -12.12
N ALA A 32 -2.42 17.16 -12.88
CA ALA A 32 -3.81 16.77 -12.74
C ALA A 32 -4.06 15.78 -11.57
N GLY A 33 -3.01 15.29 -10.92
CA GLY A 33 -3.09 14.28 -9.86
C GLY A 33 -3.52 12.89 -10.33
N ASP A 34 -3.49 12.64 -11.64
CA ASP A 34 -4.02 11.43 -12.27
C ASP A 34 -2.96 10.35 -12.50
N ARG A 35 -1.67 10.66 -12.28
CA ARG A 35 -0.53 9.78 -12.52
C ARG A 35 0.56 9.99 -11.49
N LEU A 36 1.20 8.89 -11.08
CA LEU A 36 2.45 8.85 -10.34
C LEU A 36 3.47 8.08 -11.18
N VAL A 37 4.56 8.73 -11.54
CA VAL A 37 5.61 8.15 -12.38
C VAL A 37 6.97 8.31 -11.75
N ASP A 38 7.86 7.37 -12.03
CA ASP A 38 9.28 7.57 -11.78
C ASP A 38 9.87 8.42 -12.91
N SER A 39 10.24 9.66 -12.59
CA SER A 39 10.78 10.60 -13.56
C SER A 39 12.13 10.15 -14.16
N SER A 40 12.88 9.29 -13.48
CA SER A 40 14.18 8.80 -13.95
C SER A 40 14.04 7.70 -15.00
N THR A 41 13.05 6.82 -14.86
CA THR A 41 12.83 5.67 -15.75
C THR A 41 11.65 5.87 -16.71
N GLN A 42 10.81 6.89 -16.46
CA GLN A 42 9.51 7.12 -17.09
C GLN A 42 8.53 5.94 -16.94
N LEU A 43 8.78 5.06 -15.96
CA LEU A 43 7.88 3.96 -15.66
C LEU A 43 6.71 4.43 -14.79
N ALA A 44 5.55 3.85 -15.08
CA ALA A 44 4.34 4.05 -14.29
C ALA A 44 4.51 3.42 -12.91
N VAL A 45 4.29 4.19 -11.85
CA VAL A 45 4.14 3.67 -10.49
C VAL A 45 2.68 3.42 -10.18
N MET A 46 1.80 4.38 -10.49
CA MET A 46 0.34 4.22 -10.32
C MET A 46 -0.43 5.20 -11.21
N MET A 47 -1.62 4.80 -11.68
CA MET A 47 -2.45 5.59 -12.58
C MET A 47 -3.92 5.62 -12.17
N SER A 48 -4.61 6.75 -12.43
CA SER A 48 -6.03 6.92 -12.09
C SER A 48 -6.99 5.96 -12.80
N TRP A 49 -6.63 5.45 -13.98
CA TRP A 49 -7.47 4.51 -14.71
C TRP A 49 -7.65 3.18 -13.98
N GLU A 50 -6.80 2.86 -13.01
CA GLU A 50 -6.87 1.66 -12.17
C GLU A 50 -8.03 1.70 -11.16
N LYS A 51 -8.72 2.84 -11.02
CA LYS A 51 -9.80 3.04 -10.03
C LYS A 51 -10.90 1.97 -10.02
N PRO A 52 -11.45 1.49 -11.16
CA PRO A 52 -12.46 0.43 -11.14
C PRO A 52 -11.93 -0.90 -10.60
N LEU A 53 -10.62 -1.17 -10.77
CA LEU A 53 -9.97 -2.35 -10.21
C LEU A 53 -9.74 -2.17 -8.70
N MET A 54 -9.26 -1.01 -8.27
CA MET A 54 -9.04 -0.70 -6.85
C MET A 54 -10.34 -0.71 -6.03
N ALA A 55 -11.46 -0.28 -6.62
CA ALA A 55 -12.78 -0.39 -5.98
C ALA A 55 -13.17 -1.87 -5.73
N GLN A 56 -12.91 -2.76 -6.69
CA GLN A 56 -13.15 -4.19 -6.52
C GLN A 56 -12.22 -4.80 -5.46
N HIS A 57 -10.94 -4.40 -5.42
CA HIS A 57 -10.04 -4.81 -4.35
C HIS A 57 -10.55 -4.38 -2.98
N ALA A 58 -11.01 -3.13 -2.85
CA ALA A 58 -11.58 -2.63 -1.61
C ALA A 58 -12.82 -3.43 -1.18
N ASP A 59 -13.69 -3.84 -2.11
CA ASP A 59 -14.84 -4.70 -1.80
C ASP A 59 -14.41 -6.06 -1.27
N TRP A 60 -13.38 -6.67 -1.86
CA TRP A 60 -12.87 -7.97 -1.42
C TRP A 60 -12.18 -7.87 -0.05
N ILE A 61 -11.30 -6.88 0.13
CA ILE A 61 -10.59 -6.62 1.39
C ILE A 61 -11.58 -6.35 2.53
N CYS A 62 -12.64 -5.60 2.25
CA CYS A 62 -13.62 -5.18 3.27
C CYS A 62 -14.80 -6.13 3.41
N HIS A 63 -14.75 -7.31 2.78
CA HIS A 63 -15.84 -8.29 2.81
C HIS A 63 -17.20 -7.71 2.35
N ALA A 64 -17.21 -6.78 1.40
CA ALA A 64 -18.41 -6.14 0.88
C ALA A 64 -19.06 -6.92 -0.29
N VAL A 65 -18.37 -7.92 -0.82
CA VAL A 65 -18.91 -8.87 -1.82
C VAL A 65 -19.69 -9.98 -1.13
N GLN A 66 -20.95 -10.16 -1.52
CA GLN A 66 -21.88 -11.12 -0.89
C GLN A 66 -21.70 -12.57 -1.35
N SER A 67 -21.11 -12.79 -2.53
CA SER A 67 -20.86 -14.11 -3.13
C SER A 67 -19.82 -13.99 -4.23
N THR A 68 -18.95 -14.98 -4.38
CA THR A 68 -18.04 -15.09 -5.53
C THR A 68 -18.36 -16.36 -6.30
N SER A 69 -18.10 -16.38 -7.61
CA SER A 69 -18.33 -17.60 -8.42
C SER A 69 -17.51 -18.82 -7.94
N MET A 70 -16.51 -18.59 -7.09
CA MET A 70 -15.62 -19.60 -6.53
C MET A 70 -16.05 -20.09 -5.13
N SER A 71 -17.00 -19.43 -4.47
CA SER A 71 -17.47 -19.76 -3.12
C SER A 71 -18.97 -19.53 -2.97
N SER A 72 -19.71 -20.61 -2.75
CA SER A 72 -21.15 -20.57 -2.42
C SER A 72 -21.43 -20.11 -0.98
N GLN A 73 -20.40 -19.94 -0.16
CA GLN A 73 -20.55 -19.46 1.21
C GLN A 73 -20.53 -17.92 1.22
N PRO A 74 -21.53 -17.26 1.85
CA PRO A 74 -21.55 -15.82 1.99
C PRO A 74 -20.33 -15.37 2.79
N LEU A 75 -19.68 -14.32 2.29
CA LEU A 75 -18.54 -13.73 2.96
C LEU A 75 -19.06 -12.93 4.15
N ASN A 76 -18.91 -13.48 5.37
CA ASN A 76 -19.31 -12.78 6.58
C ASN A 76 -18.34 -11.64 6.87
N ARG A 77 -18.83 -10.41 6.77
CA ARG A 77 -18.08 -9.23 7.19
C ARG A 77 -17.94 -9.24 8.72
N PRO A 78 -16.72 -9.05 9.27
CA PRO A 78 -16.54 -8.96 10.71
C PRO A 78 -17.16 -7.67 11.28
N ASP A 79 -17.68 -7.73 12.51
CA ASP A 79 -18.24 -6.58 13.23
C ASP A 79 -17.22 -5.44 13.42
N ARG A 80 -15.94 -5.82 13.57
CA ARG A 80 -14.82 -4.89 13.60
C ARG A 80 -13.84 -5.18 12.47
N LEU A 81 -13.63 -4.20 11.61
CA LEU A 81 -12.81 -4.32 10.41
C LEU A 81 -11.59 -3.39 10.50
N ARG A 82 -10.39 -3.97 10.49
CA ARG A 82 -9.13 -3.22 10.46
C ARG A 82 -8.37 -3.61 9.20
N THR A 83 -7.90 -2.61 8.45
CA THR A 83 -7.25 -2.82 7.16
C THR A 83 -5.82 -2.28 7.19
N LEU A 84 -4.93 -2.95 6.46
CA LEU A 84 -3.54 -2.55 6.23
C LEU A 84 -3.31 -2.46 4.72
N ASN A 85 -2.88 -1.29 4.25
CA ASN A 85 -2.32 -1.12 2.92
C ASN A 85 -0.80 -0.93 3.00
N VAL A 86 -0.07 -1.50 2.05
CA VAL A 86 1.38 -1.34 1.91
C VAL A 86 1.64 -0.76 0.52
N GLY A 87 1.90 0.54 0.46
CA GLY A 87 1.98 1.35 -0.76
C GLY A 87 0.76 2.27 -0.90
N PHE A 88 0.92 3.55 -0.57
CA PHE A 88 -0.09 4.59 -0.75
C PHE A 88 -0.26 4.96 -2.23
N GLY A 89 0.83 5.23 -2.93
CA GLY A 89 0.81 5.66 -4.33
C GLY A 89 -0.03 6.93 -4.56
N LEU A 90 -1.16 6.79 -5.27
CA LEU A 90 -2.16 7.84 -5.51
C LEU A 90 -3.29 7.86 -4.45
N GLY A 91 -3.32 6.92 -3.50
CA GLY A 91 -4.36 6.83 -2.47
C GLY A 91 -5.70 6.25 -2.94
N ILE A 92 -5.79 5.76 -4.19
CA ILE A 92 -7.05 5.34 -4.81
C ILE A 92 -7.70 4.18 -4.04
N VAL A 93 -6.91 3.16 -3.69
CA VAL A 93 -7.44 2.01 -2.94
C VAL A 93 -7.80 2.39 -1.52
N ASP A 94 -7.05 3.31 -0.89
CA ASP A 94 -7.28 3.76 0.47
C ASP A 94 -8.61 4.54 0.55
N GLU A 95 -8.88 5.44 -0.40
CA GLU A 95 -10.17 6.12 -0.54
C GLU A 95 -11.32 5.12 -0.70
N GLU A 96 -11.12 4.09 -1.54
CA GLU A 96 -12.13 3.05 -1.74
C GLU A 96 -12.34 2.24 -0.45
N ILE A 97 -11.28 1.82 0.25
CA ILE A 97 -11.38 1.10 1.54
C ILE A 97 -12.14 1.95 2.56
N MET A 98 -11.82 3.24 2.68
CA MET A 98 -12.48 4.14 3.64
C MET A 98 -13.99 4.27 3.39
N LYS A 99 -14.45 4.19 2.13
CA LYS A 99 -15.90 4.16 1.80
C LYS A 99 -16.63 2.94 2.36
N ARG A 100 -15.91 1.84 2.65
CA ARG A 100 -16.49 0.65 3.29
C ARG A 100 -16.50 0.76 4.82
N ALA A 101 -16.01 1.86 5.40
CA ALA A 101 -16.01 2.14 6.84
C ALA A 101 -15.36 1.04 7.71
N PRO A 102 -14.04 0.79 7.55
CA PRO A 102 -13.29 0.05 8.56
C PRO A 102 -13.21 0.86 9.88
N ASP A 103 -13.02 0.19 11.01
CA ASP A 103 -12.71 0.85 12.30
C ASP A 103 -11.36 1.58 12.25
N SER A 104 -10.40 1.01 11.52
CA SER A 104 -9.07 1.61 11.36
C SER A 104 -8.45 1.17 10.04
N HIS A 105 -7.77 2.10 9.38
CA HIS A 105 -7.01 1.85 8.16
C HIS A 105 -5.57 2.34 8.34
N VAL A 106 -4.62 1.42 8.26
CA VAL A 106 -3.19 1.72 8.37
C VAL A 106 -2.57 1.64 6.99
N ILE A 107 -1.71 2.61 6.67
CA ILE A 107 -1.01 2.69 5.40
C ILE A 107 0.49 2.75 5.71
N ILE A 108 1.26 1.88 5.07
CA ILE A 108 2.72 1.91 5.10
C ILE A 108 3.19 2.37 3.73
N GLU A 109 3.93 3.47 3.67
CA GLU A 109 4.51 3.99 2.44
C GLU A 109 6.02 4.11 2.62
N ALA A 110 6.77 3.52 1.70
CA ALA A 110 8.23 3.49 1.78
C ALA A 110 8.86 4.71 1.12
N HIS A 111 8.24 5.23 0.05
CA HIS A 111 8.83 6.29 -0.74
C HIS A 111 8.62 7.68 -0.10
N PRO A 112 9.69 8.44 0.19
CA PRO A 112 9.59 9.69 0.93
C PRO A 112 8.71 10.74 0.23
N GLN A 113 8.81 10.84 -1.10
CA GLN A 113 7.99 11.78 -1.88
C GLN A 113 6.49 11.43 -1.91
N VAL A 114 6.14 10.16 -1.68
CA VAL A 114 4.74 9.71 -1.62
C VAL A 114 4.21 9.95 -0.20
N SER A 115 4.99 9.59 0.82
CA SER A 115 4.62 9.76 2.23
C SER A 115 4.37 11.22 2.64
N THR A 116 4.98 12.18 1.95
CA THR A 116 4.86 13.62 2.24
C THR A 116 3.84 14.33 1.34
N HIS A 117 3.17 13.61 0.43
CA HIS A 117 2.21 14.20 -0.47
C HIS A 117 0.93 14.64 0.28
N PRO A 118 0.31 15.80 -0.03
CA PRO A 118 -0.78 16.37 0.75
C PRO A 118 -2.02 15.47 0.90
N THR A 119 -2.27 14.55 -0.04
CA THR A 119 -3.38 13.59 0.03
C THR A 119 -3.02 12.29 0.75
N ALA A 120 -1.74 12.05 1.06
CA ALA A 120 -1.27 10.91 1.86
C ALA A 120 -1.70 11.00 3.33
N VAL A 121 -2.19 12.17 3.75
CA VAL A 121 -2.81 12.37 5.05
C VAL A 121 -4.33 12.25 4.88
N PRO A 122 -4.98 11.20 5.39
CA PRO A 122 -6.43 11.16 5.42
C PRO A 122 -6.96 12.37 6.20
N PRO A 123 -8.11 12.96 5.82
CA PRO A 123 -8.65 14.13 6.51
C PRO A 123 -8.82 13.83 8.00
N SER A 124 -7.94 14.45 8.80
CA SER A 124 -7.91 14.56 10.27
C SER A 124 -8.61 13.46 11.06
N ILE A 125 -7.84 12.44 11.49
CA ILE A 125 -8.18 11.71 12.71
C ILE A 125 -8.09 12.72 13.87
N PRO A 126 -9.12 12.92 14.71
CA PRO A 126 -9.05 13.83 15.83
C PRO A 126 -7.91 13.41 16.77
N THR A 127 -6.93 14.30 16.95
CA THR A 127 -5.85 14.10 17.90
C THR A 127 -6.45 14.09 19.31
N ILE A 128 -6.36 12.94 19.99
CA ILE A 128 -6.72 12.87 21.40
C ILE A 128 -5.62 13.62 22.16
N SER A 129 -5.96 14.77 22.73
CA SER A 129 -5.06 15.50 23.63
C SER A 129 -4.69 14.62 24.82
N PRO A 130 -3.42 14.58 25.25
CA PRO A 130 -3.07 13.88 26.48
C PRO A 130 -3.77 14.55 27.67
N VAL A 131 -4.32 13.72 28.55
CA VAL A 131 -4.89 14.11 29.86
C VAL A 131 -3.78 14.60 30.78
#